data_AF-A0A511TA53-F1
#
_entry.id   AF-A0A511TA53-F1
#
_cell.length_a   1.000
_cell.length_b   1.000
_cell.length_c   1.000
_cell.angle_alpha   90.00
_cell.angle_beta   90.00
_cell.angle_gamma   90.00
#
_symmetry.space_group_name_H-M   'P 1'
#
loop_
_entity.id
_entity.type
_entity.pdbx_description
1 polymer ?
#
loop_
_entity_poly.entity_id
_entity_poly.type
_entity_poly.pdbx_seq_one_letter_code
_entity_poly.pdbx_strand_id
1 'polypeptide(L)'
;MSADQRRRRMVGYLPPVLQSGQKLNQFFSTLAQELEQMEGGLTRLMRSRWYTLAQGFAVGESPAGKARSELGQLAALHGLMPRRGESAEYFRARLATVVELHRTGLGSASALLRLASLVYMARQPPAVTWEEDRTVARLVVPRKDGTFRPLTLELVDNPRTPATAGFRDVSGGQRLLTTNAGLELAMPTITLRATSREVAVPILRHVQSGLDLIYLGRIPQGATLKLRDGFAPMLDGVPMERPIILAHPTRFSEENGTSPPTRFDAVDSRFSVFKEDQGLPELAPGENHWSYGTLERREVRAYLLGWSEEDVLEAETQALPQRDTPPLELRFDWTEVSPATFSLRIPADHVPPHLLEPNEEGVTPGLPGLVQELTAALEYGRCAGVRTRIELTLPMPAEALVVREGTLGVVLEADFSEQLAPTDALTSFGSHIELHEQFPAPQESLTWGGVFDGTRFDTSRFQP
;
A
#
# COMPACT_ATOMS: atom_id res chain seq x y z
N MET A 1 8.86 57.23 4.65
CA MET A 1 8.88 58.69 4.87
C MET A 1 8.65 59.32 3.51
N SER A 2 7.65 60.20 3.35
CA SER A 2 7.32 60.74 2.01
C SER A 2 8.40 61.70 1.52
N ALA A 3 8.51 61.90 0.19
CA ALA A 3 9.45 62.86 -0.40
C ALA A 3 9.32 64.26 0.21
N ASP A 4 8.11 64.70 0.55
CA ASP A 4 7.90 66.01 1.18
C ASP A 4 8.49 66.11 2.59
N GLN A 5 8.32 65.07 3.41
CA GLN A 5 8.91 65.01 4.75
C GLN A 5 10.44 64.95 4.66
N ARG A 6 10.96 64.19 3.70
CA ARG A 6 12.39 64.08 3.42
C ARG A 6 12.99 65.41 2.97
N ARG A 7 12.36 66.07 1.99
CA ARG A 7 12.76 67.40 1.50
C ARG A 7 12.82 68.41 2.64
N ARG A 8 11.77 68.48 3.48
CA ARG A 8 11.73 69.38 4.64
C ARG A 8 12.87 69.11 5.62
N ARG A 9 13.20 67.84 5.89
CA ARG A 9 14.37 67.48 6.70
C ARG A 9 15.68 67.89 6.06
N MET A 10 15.89 67.58 4.78
CA MET A 10 17.14 67.90 4.06
C MET A 10 17.39 69.40 3.99
N VAL A 11 16.36 70.20 3.72
CA VAL A 11 16.43 71.67 3.74
C VAL A 11 16.66 72.18 5.16
N GLY A 12 16.05 71.54 6.18
CA GLY A 12 16.25 71.89 7.59
C GLY A 12 17.67 71.69 8.12
N TYR A 13 18.50 70.87 7.46
CA TYR A 13 19.92 70.70 7.79
C TYR A 13 20.83 71.79 7.18
N LEU A 14 20.31 72.64 6.30
CA LEU A 14 21.06 73.74 5.72
C LEU A 14 21.11 74.94 6.67
N PRO A 15 22.19 75.76 6.64
CA PRO A 15 22.20 77.06 7.29
C PRO A 15 21.01 77.95 6.86
N PRO A 16 20.43 78.78 7.74
CA PRO A 16 19.21 79.56 7.46
C PRO A 16 19.27 80.42 6.18
N VAL A 17 20.46 80.92 5.83
CA VAL A 17 20.70 81.74 4.62
C VAL A 17 20.46 80.96 3.32
N LEU A 18 20.63 79.63 3.35
CA LEU A 18 20.50 78.75 2.18
C LEU A 18 19.11 78.10 2.06
N GLN A 19 18.27 78.20 3.09
CA GLN A 19 16.96 77.54 3.13
C GLN A 19 15.93 78.19 2.19
N SER A 20 16.08 79.46 1.86
CA SER A 20 15.18 80.22 0.97
C SER A 20 15.51 80.08 -0.52
N GLY A 21 16.62 79.41 -0.88
CA GLY A 21 17.07 79.28 -2.27
C GLY A 21 16.15 78.38 -3.12
N GLN A 22 15.50 78.94 -4.14
CA GLN A 22 14.56 78.20 -5.00
C GLN A 22 15.21 77.02 -5.73
N LYS A 23 16.42 77.20 -6.28
CA LYS A 23 17.16 76.13 -6.99
C LYS A 23 17.61 75.00 -6.05
N LEU A 24 18.02 75.34 -4.83
CA LEU A 24 18.39 74.36 -3.80
C LEU A 24 17.16 73.54 -3.36
N ASN A 25 16.03 74.22 -3.15
CA ASN A 25 14.76 73.54 -2.83
C ASN A 25 14.30 72.61 -3.96
N GLN A 26 14.45 73.01 -5.22
CA GLN A 26 14.19 72.14 -6.37
C GLN A 26 15.12 70.93 -6.40
N PHE A 27 16.43 71.12 -6.23
CA PHE A 27 17.39 70.01 -6.14
C PHE A 27 17.03 69.01 -5.03
N PHE A 28 16.76 69.49 -3.82
CA PHE A 28 16.35 68.61 -2.71
C PHE A 28 14.99 67.97 -2.93
N SER A 29 14.08 68.60 -3.69
CA SER A 29 12.80 67.97 -4.05
C SER A 29 12.97 66.80 -5.01
N THR A 30 13.79 66.97 -6.06
CA THR A 30 14.09 65.89 -7.01
C THR A 30 14.84 64.76 -6.31
N LEU A 31 15.86 65.09 -5.52
CA LEU A 31 16.61 64.08 -4.76
C LEU A 31 15.70 63.32 -3.77
N ALA A 32 14.78 64.02 -3.09
CA ALA A 32 13.83 63.37 -2.18
C ALA A 32 12.87 62.41 -2.92
N GLN A 33 12.42 62.76 -4.13
CA GLN A 33 11.59 61.90 -4.98
C GLN A 33 12.37 60.65 -5.44
N GLU A 34 13.60 60.82 -5.95
CA GLU A 34 14.44 59.69 -6.36
C GLU A 34 14.73 58.74 -5.19
N LEU A 35 15.02 59.27 -4.00
CA LEU A 35 15.21 58.43 -2.81
C LEU A 35 13.92 57.72 -2.36
N GLU A 36 12.75 58.34 -2.51
CA GLU A 36 11.46 57.68 -2.23
C GLU A 36 11.20 56.54 -3.22
N GLN A 37 11.49 56.75 -4.51
CA GLN A 37 11.39 55.69 -5.51
C GLN A 37 12.39 54.56 -5.23
N MET A 38 13.64 54.89 -4.90
CA MET A 38 14.67 53.89 -4.56
C MET A 38 14.27 53.07 -3.33
N GLU A 39 13.79 53.71 -2.26
CA GLU A 39 13.32 53.02 -1.06
C GLU A 39 12.06 52.18 -1.32
N GLY A 40 11.13 52.68 -2.14
CA GLY A 40 9.96 51.93 -2.58
C GLY A 40 10.37 50.68 -3.37
N GLY A 41 11.32 50.82 -4.28
CA GLY A 41 11.92 49.73 -5.05
C GLY A 41 12.61 48.70 -4.15
N LEU A 42 13.45 49.14 -3.21
CA LEU A 42 14.10 48.27 -2.22
C LEU A 42 13.08 47.57 -1.33
N THR A 43 12.04 48.27 -0.87
CA THR A 43 10.97 47.68 -0.06
C THR A 43 10.21 46.61 -0.83
N ARG A 44 9.89 46.87 -2.11
CA ARG A 44 9.25 45.88 -2.98
C ARG A 44 10.15 44.67 -3.22
N LEU A 45 11.42 44.90 -3.50
CA LEU A 45 12.40 43.82 -3.70
C LEU A 45 12.56 42.98 -2.43
N MET A 46 12.60 43.59 -1.25
CA MET A 46 12.65 42.84 0.00
C MET A 46 11.36 42.03 0.18
N ARG A 47 10.18 42.64 -0.02
CA ARG A 47 8.87 41.96 0.08
C ARG A 47 8.72 40.78 -0.88
N SER A 48 9.20 40.91 -2.11
CA SER A 48 9.11 39.85 -3.13
C SER A 48 9.93 38.61 -2.79
N ARG A 49 10.83 38.68 -1.79
CA ARG A 49 11.59 37.52 -1.27
C ARG A 49 10.91 36.80 -0.11
N TRP A 50 9.85 37.35 0.47
CA TRP A 50 9.10 36.72 1.56
C TRP A 50 7.77 36.18 1.03
N TYR A 51 7.54 34.87 1.13
CA TYR A 51 6.34 34.24 0.57
C TYR A 51 5.01 34.84 1.09
N THR A 52 5.01 35.35 2.32
CA THR A 52 3.87 36.03 2.95
C THR A 52 3.56 37.40 2.33
N LEU A 53 4.58 38.08 1.79
CA LEU A 53 4.50 39.46 1.29
C LEU A 53 4.64 39.58 -0.23
N ALA A 54 5.16 38.55 -0.89
CA ALA A 54 5.37 38.52 -2.33
C ALA A 54 4.04 38.73 -3.07
N GLN A 55 4.09 39.50 -4.16
CA GLN A 55 2.91 39.78 -4.97
C GLN A 55 2.35 38.47 -5.55
N GLY A 56 1.06 38.24 -5.29
CA GLY A 56 0.32 37.09 -5.82
C GLY A 56 -0.23 37.34 -7.22
N PHE A 57 -1.21 36.53 -7.58
CA PHE A 57 -1.90 36.55 -8.88
C PHE A 57 -3.42 36.52 -8.70
N ALA A 58 -4.16 36.84 -9.75
CA ALA A 58 -5.62 36.70 -9.77
C ALA A 58 -6.05 35.25 -10.04
N VAL A 59 -7.22 34.84 -9.56
CA VAL A 59 -7.72 33.45 -9.70
C VAL A 59 -7.86 33.04 -11.18
N GLY A 60 -8.38 33.95 -12.02
CA GLY A 60 -8.61 33.75 -13.45
C GLY A 60 -7.40 34.00 -14.35
N GLU A 61 -6.23 34.30 -13.78
CA GLU A 61 -5.00 34.50 -14.55
C GLU A 61 -4.52 33.16 -15.16
N SER A 62 -3.89 33.20 -16.33
CA SER A 62 -3.37 31.98 -16.97
C SER A 62 -2.27 31.35 -16.11
N PRO A 63 -2.09 30.01 -16.15
CA PRO A 63 -1.04 29.34 -15.38
C PRO A 63 0.36 29.95 -15.61
N ALA A 64 0.70 30.31 -16.85
CA ALA A 64 1.95 30.98 -17.19
C ALA A 64 2.07 32.38 -16.54
N GLY A 65 0.98 33.15 -16.48
CA GLY A 65 0.95 34.44 -15.77
C GLY A 65 1.16 34.26 -14.27
N LYS A 66 0.45 33.30 -13.67
CA LYS A 66 0.62 32.94 -12.25
C LYS A 66 2.07 32.53 -11.94
N ALA A 67 2.68 31.71 -12.81
CA ALA A 67 4.06 31.24 -12.64
C ALA A 67 5.09 32.39 -12.73
N ARG A 68 4.83 33.41 -13.56
CA ARG A 68 5.68 34.60 -13.68
C ARG A 68 5.55 35.58 -12.52
N SER A 69 4.51 35.46 -11.69
CA SER A 69 4.35 36.31 -10.51
C SER A 69 5.48 36.13 -9.50
N GLU A 70 5.70 37.11 -8.60
CA GLU A 70 6.73 37.04 -7.56
C GLU A 70 6.57 35.78 -6.70
N LEU A 71 5.33 35.46 -6.31
CA LEU A 71 5.00 34.26 -5.55
C LEU A 71 5.21 32.96 -6.35
N GLY A 72 4.88 32.95 -7.64
CA GLY A 72 5.11 31.82 -8.54
C GLY A 72 6.59 31.48 -8.68
N GLN A 73 7.42 32.51 -8.88
CA GLN A 73 8.87 32.36 -8.97
C GLN A 73 9.50 31.86 -7.67
N LEU A 74 9.01 32.32 -6.50
CA LEU A 74 9.46 31.78 -5.21
C LEU A 74 9.10 30.30 -5.04
N ALA A 75 7.87 29.93 -5.40
CA ALA A 75 7.39 28.55 -5.27
C ALA A 75 8.10 27.59 -6.24
N ALA A 76 8.53 28.08 -7.40
CA ALA A 76 9.31 27.31 -8.38
C ALA A 76 10.65 26.80 -7.80
N LEU A 77 11.24 27.51 -6.83
CA LEU A 77 12.45 27.05 -6.12
C LEU A 77 12.20 25.76 -5.32
N HIS A 78 10.94 25.48 -4.96
CA HIS A 78 10.52 24.27 -4.28
C HIS A 78 9.80 23.28 -5.22
N GLY A 79 9.91 23.47 -6.54
CA GLY A 79 9.26 22.62 -7.55
C GLY A 79 7.73 22.75 -7.60
N LEU A 80 7.15 23.82 -7.03
CA LEU A 80 5.71 24.03 -7.00
C LEU A 80 5.27 25.01 -8.07
N MET A 81 4.28 24.61 -8.88
CA MET A 81 3.67 25.45 -9.92
C MET A 81 2.22 25.81 -9.59
N PRO A 82 1.79 27.08 -9.78
CA PRO A 82 0.40 27.47 -9.54
C PRO A 82 -0.58 26.70 -10.43
N ARG A 83 -1.72 26.30 -9.88
CA ARG A 83 -2.76 25.55 -10.59
C ARG A 83 -3.87 26.46 -11.13
N ARG A 84 -4.65 25.94 -12.08
CA ARG A 84 -5.85 26.60 -12.59
C ARG A 84 -6.90 26.71 -11.49
N GLY A 85 -7.58 27.86 -11.41
CA GLY A 85 -8.57 28.13 -10.35
C GLY A 85 -7.99 28.30 -8.94
N GLU A 86 -6.68 28.14 -8.75
CA GLU A 86 -6.03 28.36 -7.45
C GLU A 86 -5.92 29.85 -7.13
N SER A 87 -6.26 30.24 -5.90
CA SER A 87 -6.07 31.59 -5.39
C SER A 87 -4.65 31.79 -4.84
N ALA A 88 -4.16 33.03 -4.86
CA ALA A 88 -2.84 33.33 -4.31
C ALA A 88 -2.72 32.97 -2.80
N GLU A 89 -3.80 33.14 -2.03
CA GLU A 89 -3.83 32.78 -0.61
C GLU A 89 -3.72 31.28 -0.39
N TYR A 90 -4.47 30.49 -1.16
CA TYR A 90 -4.38 29.03 -1.08
C TYR A 90 -2.99 28.55 -1.54
N PHE A 91 -2.44 29.13 -2.61
CA PHE A 91 -1.10 28.78 -3.08
C PHE A 91 -0.01 29.11 -2.04
N ARG A 92 -0.12 30.22 -1.31
CA ARG A 92 0.76 30.51 -0.16
C ARG A 92 0.64 29.46 0.94
N ALA A 93 -0.59 29.08 1.29
CA ALA A 93 -0.83 28.04 2.31
C ALA A 93 -0.27 26.68 1.86
N ARG A 94 -0.40 26.34 0.58
CA ARG A 94 0.18 25.13 -0.01
C ARG A 94 1.70 25.15 0.03
N LEU A 95 2.33 26.24 -0.38
CA LEU A 95 3.79 26.41 -0.30
C LEU A 95 4.29 26.26 1.15
N ALA A 96 3.66 26.95 2.10
CA ALA A 96 4.02 26.84 3.52
C ALA A 96 3.87 25.40 4.04
N THR A 97 2.77 24.73 3.70
CA THR A 97 2.52 23.34 4.11
C THR A 97 3.56 22.39 3.53
N VAL A 98 3.90 22.52 2.25
CA VAL A 98 4.91 21.64 1.62
C VAL A 98 6.28 21.84 2.26
N VAL A 99 6.69 23.08 2.51
CA VAL A 99 7.96 23.38 3.21
C VAL A 99 7.95 22.84 4.63
N GLU A 100 6.83 22.96 5.34
CA GLU A 100 6.67 22.40 6.68
C GLU A 100 6.80 20.87 6.68
N LEU A 101 6.12 20.19 5.76
CA LEU A 101 6.21 18.73 5.61
C LEU A 101 7.63 18.26 5.29
N HIS A 102 8.37 19.00 4.45
CA HIS A 102 9.79 18.72 4.20
C HIS A 102 10.62 18.83 5.48
N ARG A 103 10.29 19.77 6.38
CA ARG A 103 11.00 19.98 7.64
C ARG A 103 10.66 18.92 8.69
N THR A 104 9.41 18.48 8.76
CA THR A 104 8.93 17.52 9.77
C THR A 104 9.12 16.06 9.37
N GLY A 105 9.25 15.78 8.08
CA GLY A 105 9.42 14.44 7.52
C GLY A 105 8.23 14.01 6.65
N LEU A 106 8.55 13.28 5.57
CA LEU A 106 7.60 12.87 4.53
C LEU A 106 7.22 11.38 4.57
N GLY A 107 7.74 10.64 5.56
CA GLY A 107 7.56 9.20 5.68
C GLY A 107 6.33 8.75 6.47
N SER A 108 5.56 9.67 7.06
CA SER A 108 4.38 9.32 7.87
C SER A 108 3.10 9.27 7.05
N ALA A 109 2.18 8.39 7.45
CA ALA A 109 0.82 8.32 6.89
C ALA A 109 0.12 9.70 6.85
N SER A 110 0.22 10.48 7.93
CA SER A 110 -0.36 11.82 8.01
C SER A 110 0.27 12.81 7.03
N ALA A 111 1.58 12.74 6.81
CA ALA A 111 2.27 13.58 5.82
C ALA A 111 1.85 13.21 4.39
N LEU A 112 1.76 11.92 4.06
CA LEU A 112 1.32 11.45 2.75
C LEU A 112 -0.14 11.84 2.46
N LEU A 113 -1.03 11.67 3.44
CA LEU A 113 -2.43 12.10 3.34
C LEU A 113 -2.55 13.62 3.23
N ARG A 114 -1.67 14.37 3.91
CA ARG A 114 -1.59 15.83 3.76
C ARG A 114 -1.16 16.22 2.35
N LEU A 115 -0.15 15.58 1.76
CA LEU A 115 0.25 15.82 0.37
C LEU A 115 -0.88 15.51 -0.61
N ALA A 116 -1.55 14.35 -0.45
CA ALA A 116 -2.70 13.99 -1.26
C ALA A 116 -3.82 15.04 -1.15
N SER A 117 -4.13 15.53 0.06
CA SER A 117 -5.14 16.58 0.26
C SER A 117 -4.83 17.88 -0.49
N LEU A 118 -3.54 18.22 -0.64
CA LEU A 118 -3.11 19.40 -1.41
C LEU A 118 -3.33 19.19 -2.91
N VAL A 119 -3.15 17.97 -3.43
CA VAL A 119 -3.48 17.62 -4.84
C VAL A 119 -4.98 17.83 -5.09
N TYR A 120 -5.84 17.37 -4.20
CA TYR A 120 -7.28 17.58 -4.30
C TYR A 120 -7.76 19.03 -4.05
N MET A 121 -6.86 19.98 -3.76
CA MET A 121 -7.20 21.35 -3.37
C MET A 121 -8.18 21.41 -2.18
N ALA A 122 -7.96 20.55 -1.17
CA ALA A 122 -8.83 20.46 -0.01
C ALA A 122 -8.89 21.81 0.74
N ARG A 123 -10.10 22.23 1.13
CA ARG A 123 -10.34 23.51 1.82
C ARG A 123 -9.63 23.60 3.18
N GLN A 124 -9.42 22.45 3.81
CA GLN A 124 -8.87 22.33 5.15
C GLN A 124 -7.93 21.12 5.25
N PRO A 125 -7.07 21.06 6.28
CA PRO A 125 -6.31 19.86 6.58
C PRO A 125 -7.20 18.63 6.74
N PRO A 126 -6.73 17.45 6.26
CA PRO A 126 -7.50 16.23 6.41
C PRO A 126 -7.67 15.90 7.89
N ALA A 127 -8.88 15.55 8.29
CA ALA A 127 -9.12 14.93 9.59
C ALA A 127 -8.70 13.47 9.50
N VAL A 128 -7.66 13.09 10.23
CA VAL A 128 -7.05 11.75 10.18
C VAL A 128 -7.56 10.91 11.34
N THR A 129 -8.08 9.74 11.04
CA THR A 129 -8.48 8.70 12.00
C THR A 129 -7.75 7.40 11.70
N TRP A 130 -7.42 6.64 12.74
CA TRP A 130 -6.76 5.34 12.63
C TRP A 130 -7.78 4.25 12.88
N GLU A 131 -7.99 3.38 11.90
CA GLU A 131 -8.92 2.25 11.95
C GLU A 131 -8.13 0.97 11.69
N GLU A 132 -7.85 0.19 12.74
CA GLU A 132 -7.10 -1.09 12.64
C GLU A 132 -5.84 -0.95 11.78
N ASP A 133 -5.85 -1.50 10.57
CA ASP A 133 -4.72 -1.57 9.63
C ASP A 133 -4.70 -0.42 8.59
N ARG A 134 -5.62 0.55 8.70
CA ARG A 134 -5.75 1.66 7.76
C ARG A 134 -5.84 3.02 8.43
N THR A 135 -5.27 4.01 7.76
CA THR A 135 -5.40 5.42 8.12
C THR A 135 -6.42 6.06 7.20
N VAL A 136 -7.46 6.65 7.75
CA VAL A 136 -8.55 7.29 6.99
C VAL A 136 -8.42 8.81 7.09
N ALA A 137 -8.40 9.49 5.95
CA ALA A 137 -8.43 10.95 5.85
C ALA A 137 -9.77 11.42 5.30
N ARG A 138 -10.47 12.24 6.09
CA ARG A 138 -11.71 12.92 5.67
C ARG A 138 -11.40 14.37 5.31
N LEU A 139 -11.76 14.77 4.10
CA LEU A 139 -11.43 16.09 3.56
C LEU A 139 -12.57 16.66 2.71
N VAL A 140 -12.54 17.96 2.46
CA VAL A 140 -13.61 18.69 1.74
C VAL A 140 -13.01 19.35 0.51
N VAL A 141 -13.50 18.97 -0.68
CA VAL A 141 -12.87 19.27 -1.98
C VAL A 141 -13.82 20.00 -2.93
N PRO A 142 -13.28 20.86 -3.82
CA PRO A 142 -14.09 21.61 -4.78
C PRO A 142 -14.66 20.71 -5.89
N ARG A 143 -15.90 20.98 -6.28
CA ARG A 143 -16.55 20.45 -7.50
C ARG A 143 -16.45 21.44 -8.65
N LYS A 144 -16.72 20.97 -9.86
CA LYS A 144 -16.75 21.81 -11.07
C LYS A 144 -17.74 22.98 -10.93
N ASP A 145 -18.85 22.73 -10.23
CA ASP A 145 -19.94 23.67 -10.02
C ASP A 145 -19.61 24.76 -8.97
N GLY A 146 -18.39 24.77 -8.43
CA GLY A 146 -17.95 25.69 -7.37
C GLY A 146 -18.43 25.30 -5.96
N THR A 147 -19.22 24.23 -5.83
CA THR A 147 -19.63 23.65 -4.54
C THR A 147 -18.52 22.77 -3.96
N PHE A 148 -18.69 22.33 -2.71
CA PHE A 148 -17.74 21.45 -2.03
C PHE A 148 -18.35 20.09 -1.70
N ARG A 149 -17.55 19.03 -1.74
CA ARG A 149 -17.95 17.66 -1.40
C ARG A 149 -17.03 17.07 -0.33
N PRO A 150 -17.56 16.28 0.62
CA PRO A 150 -16.71 15.40 1.43
C PRO A 150 -16.08 14.29 0.58
N LEU A 151 -14.80 14.02 0.81
CA LEU A 151 -14.05 12.92 0.20
C LEU A 151 -13.33 12.16 1.31
N THR A 152 -13.31 10.84 1.17
CA THR A 152 -12.54 9.96 2.06
C THR A 152 -11.41 9.36 1.26
N LEU A 153 -10.19 9.49 1.77
CA LEU A 153 -9.01 8.79 1.28
C LEU A 153 -8.58 7.77 2.35
N GLU A 154 -8.19 6.59 1.92
CA GLU A 154 -7.66 5.57 2.84
C GLU A 154 -6.19 5.33 2.51
N LEU A 155 -5.39 5.05 3.54
CA LEU A 155 -3.99 4.71 3.40
C LEU A 155 -3.75 3.44 4.20
N VAL A 156 -3.49 2.34 3.49
CA VAL A 156 -3.19 1.03 4.08
C VAL A 156 -1.69 0.92 4.29
N ASP A 157 -1.29 0.61 5.52
CA ASP A 157 0.11 0.38 5.87
C ASP A 157 0.49 -1.08 5.59
N ASN A 158 1.65 -1.26 4.96
CA ASN A 158 2.24 -2.53 4.51
C ASN A 158 1.20 -3.51 3.93
N PRO A 159 0.52 -3.16 2.82
CA PRO A 159 -0.50 -4.02 2.25
C PRO A 159 0.10 -5.36 1.81
N ARG A 160 -0.64 -6.44 2.00
CA ARG A 160 -0.26 -7.76 1.47
C ARG A 160 -0.23 -7.73 -0.05
N THR A 161 0.88 -8.14 -0.65
CA THR A 161 1.06 -8.15 -2.10
C THR A 161 1.35 -9.56 -2.62
N PRO A 162 0.71 -9.99 -3.72
CA PRO A 162 1.05 -11.26 -4.33
C PRO A 162 2.45 -11.21 -4.93
N ALA A 163 3.23 -12.25 -4.68
CA ALA A 163 4.56 -12.45 -5.23
C ALA A 163 4.67 -13.87 -5.81
N THR A 164 5.45 -14.02 -6.87
CA THR A 164 5.51 -15.27 -7.63
C THR A 164 6.93 -15.55 -8.12
N ALA A 165 7.34 -16.82 -8.11
CA ALA A 165 8.58 -17.29 -8.74
C ALA A 165 8.28 -18.48 -9.65
N GLY A 166 8.64 -18.37 -10.93
CA GLY A 166 8.40 -19.40 -11.93
C GLY A 166 9.69 -19.91 -12.55
N PHE A 167 9.80 -21.23 -12.68
CA PHE A 167 10.94 -21.94 -13.25
C PHE A 167 10.44 -22.88 -14.34
N ARG A 168 11.10 -22.84 -15.50
CA ARG A 168 10.78 -23.71 -16.65
C ARG A 168 11.87 -24.75 -16.81
N ASP A 169 11.48 -25.92 -17.31
CA ASP A 169 12.36 -27.05 -17.63
C ASP A 169 13.32 -27.41 -16.49
N VAL A 170 12.80 -27.42 -15.26
CA VAL A 170 13.58 -27.71 -14.05
C VAL A 170 14.04 -29.16 -14.06
N SER A 171 15.35 -29.35 -14.11
CA SER A 171 15.98 -30.67 -14.08
C SER A 171 16.23 -31.17 -12.66
N GLY A 172 16.37 -32.49 -12.50
CA GLY A 172 16.69 -33.09 -11.20
C GLY A 172 17.99 -32.57 -10.61
N GLY A 173 17.96 -32.19 -9.32
CA GLY A 173 19.10 -31.65 -8.57
C GLY A 173 19.41 -30.18 -8.86
N GLN A 174 18.68 -29.52 -9.76
CA GLN A 174 18.85 -28.09 -10.02
C GLN A 174 18.48 -27.26 -8.79
N ARG A 175 19.34 -26.29 -8.45
CA ARG A 175 19.07 -25.33 -7.38
C ARG A 175 18.17 -24.22 -7.92
N LEU A 176 17.08 -23.97 -7.21
CA LEU A 176 16.11 -22.92 -7.48
C LEU A 176 16.17 -21.89 -6.36
N LEU A 177 15.98 -20.62 -6.69
CA LEU A 177 16.04 -19.52 -5.74
C LEU A 177 14.72 -18.74 -5.77
N THR A 178 14.04 -18.72 -4.64
CA THR A 178 12.88 -17.87 -4.37
C THR A 178 13.27 -16.82 -3.33
N THR A 179 12.85 -15.57 -3.51
CA THR A 179 13.19 -14.48 -2.57
C THR A 179 11.91 -13.91 -1.99
N ASN A 180 11.71 -14.07 -0.68
CA ASN A 180 10.64 -13.39 0.05
C ASN A 180 11.16 -11.99 0.43
N ALA A 181 10.64 -10.94 -0.22
CA ALA A 181 11.04 -9.57 0.06
C ALA A 181 10.24 -8.94 1.21
N GLY A 182 9.31 -9.69 1.80
CA GLY A 182 8.47 -9.26 2.90
C GLY A 182 9.16 -9.29 4.27
N LEU A 183 8.46 -8.74 5.26
CA LEU A 183 8.87 -8.71 6.66
C LEU A 183 8.53 -9.99 7.44
N GLU A 184 7.56 -10.76 6.94
CA GLU A 184 6.97 -11.90 7.64
C GLU A 184 7.26 -13.22 6.91
N LEU A 185 7.10 -14.32 7.65
CA LEU A 185 7.05 -15.66 7.08
C LEU A 185 5.88 -15.75 6.09
N ALA A 186 6.13 -16.29 4.90
CA ALA A 186 5.11 -16.42 3.87
C ALA A 186 4.83 -17.90 3.57
N MET A 187 3.55 -18.24 3.41
CA MET A 187 3.10 -19.57 3.02
C MET A 187 3.00 -19.67 1.50
N PRO A 188 3.85 -20.46 0.82
CA PRO A 188 3.79 -20.61 -0.62
C PRO A 188 2.70 -21.59 -1.04
N THR A 189 2.03 -21.29 -2.13
CA THR A 189 1.34 -22.27 -2.98
C THR A 189 2.33 -22.77 -4.01
N ILE A 190 2.56 -24.08 -4.07
CA ILE A 190 3.53 -24.69 -4.99
C ILE A 190 2.77 -25.40 -6.11
N THR A 191 3.11 -25.09 -7.35
CA THR A 191 2.53 -25.70 -8.54
C THR A 191 3.60 -26.42 -9.34
N LEU A 192 3.40 -27.70 -9.62
CA LEU A 192 4.28 -28.53 -10.44
C LEU A 192 3.51 -28.98 -11.67
N ARG A 193 4.07 -28.78 -12.87
CA ARG A 193 3.45 -29.20 -14.12
C ARG A 193 4.40 -30.07 -14.92
N ALA A 194 3.98 -31.31 -15.18
CA ALA A 194 4.77 -32.28 -15.93
C ALA A 194 4.73 -31.95 -17.43
N THR A 195 5.81 -31.38 -17.98
CA THR A 195 5.84 -30.94 -19.39
C THR A 195 6.30 -32.05 -20.33
N SER A 196 7.35 -32.77 -19.93
CA SER A 196 8.03 -33.73 -20.80
C SER A 196 7.45 -35.14 -20.72
N ARG A 197 7.29 -35.67 -19.50
CA ARG A 197 6.83 -37.04 -19.20
C ARG A 197 6.15 -37.08 -17.84
N GLU A 198 5.54 -38.22 -17.52
CA GLU A 198 5.00 -38.49 -16.19
C GLU A 198 6.09 -38.38 -15.11
N VAL A 199 5.78 -37.67 -14.02
CA VAL A 199 6.67 -37.52 -12.85
C VAL A 199 6.17 -38.45 -11.75
N ALA A 200 6.99 -39.42 -11.34
CA ALA A 200 6.66 -40.34 -10.26
C ALA A 200 7.29 -39.87 -8.94
N VAL A 201 6.46 -39.73 -7.90
CA VAL A 201 6.84 -39.37 -6.52
C VAL A 201 7.83 -38.19 -6.48
N PRO A 202 7.39 -36.97 -6.86
CA PRO A 202 8.24 -35.81 -6.84
C PRO A 202 8.61 -35.42 -5.40
N ILE A 203 9.86 -34.97 -5.24
CA ILE A 203 10.41 -34.44 -4.00
C ILE A 203 10.94 -33.02 -4.23
N LEU A 204 10.57 -32.11 -3.32
CA LEU A 204 11.10 -30.75 -3.24
C LEU A 204 11.84 -30.58 -1.92
N ARG A 205 13.12 -30.26 -1.98
CA ARG A 205 13.93 -30.05 -0.78
C ARG A 205 14.11 -28.56 -0.53
N HIS A 206 13.71 -28.09 0.65
CA HIS A 206 13.91 -26.72 1.10
C HIS A 206 15.14 -26.65 2.01
N VAL A 207 16.17 -25.93 1.58
CA VAL A 207 17.48 -25.93 2.26
C VAL A 207 17.42 -25.25 3.62
N GLN A 208 16.66 -24.16 3.75
CA GLN A 208 16.62 -23.30 4.94
C GLN A 208 15.89 -23.98 6.10
N SER A 209 14.75 -24.60 5.83
CA SER A 209 14.04 -25.39 6.85
C SER A 209 14.63 -26.80 7.02
N GLY A 210 15.45 -27.25 6.06
CA GLY A 210 15.93 -28.62 5.99
C GLY A 210 14.78 -29.62 5.88
N LEU A 211 13.69 -29.26 5.20
CA LEU A 211 12.51 -30.11 5.02
C LEU A 211 12.42 -30.58 3.56
N ASP A 212 12.09 -31.84 3.40
CA ASP A 212 11.80 -32.51 2.15
C ASP A 212 10.28 -32.69 2.05
N LEU A 213 9.70 -32.07 1.03
CA LEU A 213 8.29 -32.14 0.68
C LEU A 213 8.10 -33.21 -0.40
N ILE A 214 7.35 -34.26 -0.09
CA ILE A 214 7.19 -35.44 -0.94
C ILE A 214 5.70 -35.62 -1.23
N TYR A 215 5.35 -35.73 -2.51
CA TYR A 215 4.00 -36.15 -2.91
C TYR A 215 4.03 -37.63 -3.29
N LEU A 216 3.29 -38.47 -2.56
CA LEU A 216 3.23 -39.93 -2.79
C LEU A 216 2.32 -40.30 -3.97
N GLY A 217 2.51 -39.65 -5.11
CA GLY A 217 1.73 -39.94 -6.29
C GLY A 217 2.46 -39.68 -7.59
N ARG A 218 1.74 -39.86 -8.70
CA ARG A 218 2.25 -39.60 -10.04
C ARG A 218 1.54 -38.40 -10.64
N ILE A 219 2.29 -37.59 -11.40
CA ILE A 219 1.77 -36.46 -12.16
C ILE A 219 1.82 -36.85 -13.63
N PRO A 220 0.68 -37.11 -14.28
CA PRO A 220 0.63 -37.42 -15.71
C PRO A 220 1.22 -36.30 -16.57
N GLN A 221 1.70 -36.65 -17.76
CA GLN A 221 2.18 -35.64 -18.71
C GLN A 221 1.06 -34.64 -19.05
N GLY A 222 1.37 -33.35 -18.96
CA GLY A 222 0.44 -32.24 -19.19
C GLY A 222 -0.35 -31.82 -17.96
N ALA A 223 -0.42 -32.65 -16.92
CA ALA A 223 -1.18 -32.40 -15.70
C ALA A 223 -0.44 -31.46 -14.75
N THR A 224 -1.21 -30.78 -13.90
CA THR A 224 -0.74 -29.79 -12.93
C THR A 224 -1.09 -30.22 -11.51
N LEU A 225 -0.08 -30.45 -10.69
CA LEU A 225 -0.20 -30.67 -9.25
C LEU A 225 -0.08 -29.33 -8.52
N LYS A 226 -1.07 -29.00 -7.70
CA LYS A 226 -1.07 -27.79 -6.85
C LYS A 226 -1.10 -28.20 -5.38
N LEU A 227 -0.12 -27.71 -4.64
CA LEU A 227 0.06 -27.94 -3.21
C LEU A 227 -0.21 -26.63 -2.46
N ARG A 228 -1.04 -26.68 -1.43
CA ARG A 228 -1.35 -25.54 -0.54
C ARG A 228 -1.34 -26.01 0.90
N ASP A 229 -0.84 -25.15 1.77
CA ASP A 229 -0.76 -25.40 3.21
C ASP A 229 -2.15 -25.68 3.80
N GLY A 230 -2.30 -26.81 4.50
CA GLY A 230 -3.56 -27.22 5.14
C GLY A 230 -4.64 -27.73 4.18
N PHE A 231 -4.34 -27.96 2.90
CA PHE A 231 -5.28 -28.53 1.93
C PHE A 231 -4.73 -29.79 1.29
N ALA A 232 -5.64 -30.70 0.91
CA ALA A 232 -5.30 -31.86 0.10
C ALA A 232 -4.66 -31.46 -1.24
N PRO A 233 -3.67 -32.22 -1.75
CA PRO A 233 -3.05 -31.96 -3.03
C PRO A 233 -4.09 -32.00 -4.16
N MET A 234 -4.03 -31.03 -5.08
CA MET A 234 -4.96 -30.95 -6.20
C MET A 234 -4.26 -31.31 -7.51
N LEU A 235 -4.75 -32.31 -8.23
CA LEU A 235 -4.29 -32.65 -9.57
C LEU A 235 -5.32 -32.16 -10.59
N ASP A 236 -4.94 -31.20 -11.44
CA ASP A 236 -5.83 -30.52 -12.40
C ASP A 236 -7.13 -29.98 -11.76
N GLY A 237 -7.05 -29.56 -10.50
CA GLY A 237 -8.17 -29.03 -9.72
C GLY A 237 -9.00 -30.09 -8.98
N VAL A 238 -8.70 -31.37 -9.14
CA VAL A 238 -9.35 -32.46 -8.41
C VAL A 238 -8.54 -32.77 -7.13
N PRO A 239 -9.16 -32.74 -5.93
CA PRO A 239 -8.45 -33.11 -4.70
C PRO A 239 -8.11 -34.60 -4.72
N MET A 240 -6.87 -34.92 -4.35
CA MET A 240 -6.36 -36.28 -4.28
C MET A 240 -6.31 -36.73 -2.82
N GLU A 241 -6.68 -37.99 -2.57
CA GLU A 241 -6.56 -38.61 -1.23
C GLU A 241 -5.11 -38.95 -0.87
N ARG A 242 -4.18 -38.84 -1.84
CA ARG A 242 -2.78 -39.20 -1.65
C ARG A 242 -2.08 -38.21 -0.71
N PRO A 243 -1.34 -38.70 0.30
CA PRO A 243 -0.74 -37.84 1.29
C PRO A 243 0.46 -37.05 0.74
N ILE A 244 0.66 -35.88 1.33
CA ILE A 244 1.90 -35.12 1.27
C ILE A 244 2.69 -35.47 2.54
N ILE A 245 3.99 -35.66 2.39
CA ILE A 245 4.89 -35.91 3.51
C ILE A 245 5.89 -34.77 3.60
N LEU A 246 6.05 -34.25 4.81
CA LEU A 246 7.19 -33.43 5.19
C LEU A 246 8.16 -34.28 6.01
N ALA A 247 9.42 -34.34 5.61
CA ALA A 247 10.45 -35.10 6.31
C ALA A 247 11.76 -34.32 6.43
N HIS A 248 12.61 -34.63 7.42
CA HIS A 248 13.97 -34.11 7.49
C HIS A 248 14.96 -35.08 6.78
N PRO A 249 15.95 -34.58 6.02
CA PRO A 249 16.87 -35.40 5.24
C PRO A 249 17.96 -36.10 6.07
N THR A 250 18.10 -35.83 7.37
CA THR A 250 19.19 -36.33 8.24
C THR A 250 19.11 -37.82 8.60
N ARG A 251 18.60 -38.67 7.71
CA ARG A 251 18.54 -40.12 7.90
C ARG A 251 19.42 -40.95 6.98
N PHE A 252 20.29 -40.34 6.19
CA PHE A 252 21.14 -41.09 5.26
C PHE A 252 22.58 -41.13 5.73
N SER A 253 22.86 -41.93 6.78
CA SER A 253 24.16 -42.60 6.86
C SER A 253 23.99 -44.04 6.35
N GLU A 254 24.40 -44.21 5.08
CA GLU A 254 24.84 -45.41 4.38
C GLU A 254 24.52 -46.78 5.01
N GLU A 255 23.72 -47.59 4.31
CA GLU A 255 23.56 -49.04 4.53
C GLU A 255 24.90 -49.82 4.47
N ASN A 256 25.98 -49.20 3.97
CA ASN A 256 27.34 -49.76 3.92
C ASN A 256 28.32 -49.12 4.91
N GLY A 257 27.87 -48.19 5.75
CA GLY A 257 28.69 -47.60 6.81
C GLY A 257 28.78 -48.54 8.01
N THR A 258 29.97 -49.03 8.33
CA THR A 258 30.31 -49.86 9.51
C THR A 258 30.22 -49.09 10.83
N SER A 259 29.21 -48.24 11.02
CA SER A 259 28.96 -47.56 12.29
C SER A 259 27.78 -48.21 13.00
N PRO A 260 27.93 -48.61 14.28
CA PRO A 260 26.82 -49.20 15.03
C PRO A 260 25.67 -48.19 15.15
N PRO A 261 24.40 -48.64 15.11
CA PRO A 261 23.25 -47.77 15.29
C PRO A 261 23.42 -47.00 16.60
N THR A 262 23.35 -45.69 16.52
CA THR A 262 23.49 -44.84 17.70
C THR A 262 22.15 -44.78 18.43
N ARG A 263 22.16 -44.38 19.70
CA ARG A 263 20.98 -44.27 20.59
C ARG A 263 19.81 -43.43 20.00
N PHE A 264 20.05 -42.69 18.91
CA PHE A 264 19.06 -41.91 18.17
C PHE A 264 18.32 -42.70 17.06
N ASP A 265 18.63 -44.00 16.87
CA ASP A 265 18.00 -44.87 15.88
C ASP A 265 16.77 -45.66 16.40
N ALA A 266 16.42 -45.49 17.69
CA ALA A 266 15.22 -46.11 18.24
C ALA A 266 13.96 -45.45 17.66
N VAL A 267 12.88 -46.23 17.50
CA VAL A 267 11.58 -45.75 16.99
C VAL A 267 11.07 -44.55 17.79
N ASP A 268 11.39 -44.49 19.08
CA ASP A 268 10.94 -43.46 20.03
C ASP A 268 11.88 -42.25 20.15
N SER A 269 13.08 -42.25 19.56
CA SER A 269 14.02 -41.12 19.57
C SER A 269 13.99 -40.28 18.27
N ARG A 270 12.93 -40.48 17.47
CA ARG A 270 12.70 -39.86 16.17
C ARG A 270 12.06 -38.48 16.34
N PHE A 271 12.87 -37.42 16.39
CA PHE A 271 12.42 -36.01 16.45
C PHE A 271 11.83 -35.47 15.13
N SER A 272 11.67 -36.31 14.12
CA SER A 272 11.12 -35.97 12.80
C SER A 272 9.62 -36.14 12.79
N VAL A 273 8.89 -35.07 12.50
CA VAL A 273 7.44 -35.03 12.31
C VAL A 273 7.07 -35.87 11.07
N PHE A 274 6.90 -37.18 11.23
CA PHE A 274 6.27 -38.04 10.22
C PHE A 274 4.76 -38.04 10.45
N LYS A 275 4.15 -36.87 10.35
CA LYS A 275 2.70 -36.79 10.27
C LYS A 275 2.33 -36.77 8.79
N GLU A 276 1.18 -37.35 8.47
CA GLU A 276 0.39 -36.88 7.33
C GLU A 276 0.07 -35.41 7.60
N ASP A 277 1.06 -34.55 7.34
CA ASP A 277 0.96 -33.14 7.58
C ASP A 277 0.74 -32.51 6.21
N GLN A 278 -0.41 -31.87 6.05
CA GLN A 278 -0.74 -31.09 4.86
C GLN A 278 0.01 -29.73 4.87
N GLY A 279 1.03 -29.60 5.73
CA GLY A 279 1.84 -28.42 5.87
C GLY A 279 2.77 -28.22 4.67
N LEU A 280 3.12 -26.98 4.38
CA LEU A 280 4.19 -26.62 3.44
C LEU A 280 5.34 -25.91 4.17
N PRO A 281 6.59 -26.00 3.67
CA PRO A 281 7.69 -25.24 4.27
C PRO A 281 7.46 -23.73 4.10
N GLU A 282 7.58 -23.00 5.21
CA GLU A 282 7.46 -21.54 5.22
C GLU A 282 8.64 -20.88 4.49
N LEU A 283 8.36 -19.78 3.79
CA LEU A 283 9.39 -18.92 3.19
C LEU A 283 9.83 -17.86 4.20
N ALA A 284 11.05 -18.02 4.71
CA ALA A 284 11.68 -17.00 5.56
C ALA A 284 11.97 -15.72 4.77
N PRO A 285 11.94 -14.53 5.41
CA PRO A 285 12.42 -13.30 4.77
C PRO A 285 13.82 -13.47 4.17
N GLY A 286 13.99 -13.06 2.91
CA GLY A 286 15.23 -13.22 2.15
C GLY A 286 15.24 -14.42 1.20
N GLU A 287 16.43 -14.98 0.98
CA GLU A 287 16.68 -16.04 0.00
C GLU A 287 16.29 -17.42 0.52
N ASN A 288 15.40 -18.09 -0.22
CA ASN A 288 14.93 -19.45 0.02
C ASN A 288 15.34 -20.35 -1.16
N HIS A 289 16.06 -21.42 -0.85
CA HIS A 289 16.74 -22.28 -1.81
C HIS A 289 16.03 -23.62 -1.88
N TRP A 290 15.70 -24.04 -3.08
CA TRP A 290 14.96 -25.26 -3.35
C TRP A 290 15.73 -26.17 -4.29
N SER A 291 15.46 -27.46 -4.21
CA SER A 291 15.89 -28.41 -5.25
C SER A 291 14.77 -29.40 -5.55
N TYR A 292 14.68 -29.78 -6.82
CA TYR A 292 13.69 -30.73 -7.31
C TYR A 292 14.31 -32.09 -7.61
N GLY A 293 13.58 -33.16 -7.34
CA GLY A 293 13.95 -34.53 -7.65
C GLY A 293 12.74 -35.46 -7.73
N THR A 294 13.02 -36.74 -7.94
CA THR A 294 12.07 -37.85 -7.75
C THR A 294 12.69 -38.90 -6.84
N LEU A 295 11.83 -39.69 -6.18
CA LEU A 295 12.25 -40.79 -5.33
C LEU A 295 12.08 -42.13 -6.06
N GLU A 296 13.06 -43.03 -5.86
CA GLU A 296 12.92 -44.43 -6.26
C GLU A 296 12.30 -45.28 -5.14
N ARG A 297 11.84 -46.49 -5.46
CA ARG A 297 11.12 -47.37 -4.51
C ARG A 297 11.84 -47.55 -3.17
N ARG A 298 13.14 -47.81 -3.20
CA ARG A 298 13.95 -47.99 -1.98
C ARG A 298 13.97 -46.75 -1.10
N GLU A 299 14.05 -45.58 -1.73
CA GLU A 299 14.04 -44.30 -1.01
C GLU A 299 12.67 -44.01 -0.41
N VAL A 300 11.58 -44.25 -1.16
CA VAL A 300 10.21 -44.10 -0.63
C VAL A 300 10.01 -44.97 0.61
N ARG A 301 10.43 -46.24 0.57
CA ARG A 301 10.36 -47.13 1.74
C ARG A 301 11.09 -46.56 2.96
N ALA A 302 12.27 -45.96 2.75
CA ALA A 302 13.05 -45.36 3.82
C ALA A 302 12.37 -44.13 4.45
N TYR A 303 11.61 -43.35 3.68
CA TYR A 303 10.81 -42.23 4.21
C TYR A 303 9.58 -42.68 5.00
N LEU A 304 9.03 -43.86 4.71
CA LEU A 304 7.80 -44.37 5.31
C LEU A 304 8.02 -45.32 6.50
N LEU A 305 9.21 -45.28 7.12
CA LEU A 305 9.53 -46.13 8.27
C LEU A 305 8.62 -45.82 9.47
N GLY A 306 7.63 -46.68 9.71
CA GLY A 306 6.64 -46.55 10.79
C GLY A 306 5.18 -46.48 10.31
N TRP A 307 4.97 -46.43 9.00
CA TRP A 307 3.65 -46.57 8.37
C TRP A 307 3.24 -48.04 8.29
N SER A 308 1.96 -48.31 7.99
CA SER A 308 1.50 -49.68 7.79
C SER A 308 2.15 -50.29 6.53
N GLU A 309 2.38 -51.61 6.53
CA GLU A 309 2.95 -52.29 5.36
C GLU A 309 2.05 -52.16 4.11
N GLU A 310 0.74 -51.97 4.29
CA GLU A 310 -0.22 -51.73 3.20
C GLU A 310 0.04 -50.36 2.55
N ASP A 311 0.14 -49.30 3.36
CA ASP A 311 0.38 -47.94 2.86
C ASP A 311 1.77 -47.80 2.21
N VAL A 312 2.77 -48.48 2.79
CA VAL A 312 4.14 -48.51 2.24
C VAL A 312 4.13 -49.18 0.87
N LEU A 313 3.47 -50.33 0.73
CA LEU A 313 3.37 -51.04 -0.54
C LEU A 313 2.61 -50.20 -1.59
N GLU A 314 1.54 -49.53 -1.19
CA GLU A 314 0.79 -48.62 -2.07
C GLU A 314 1.69 -47.49 -2.59
N ALA A 315 2.42 -46.81 -1.70
CA ALA A 315 3.33 -45.73 -2.09
C ALA A 315 4.50 -46.23 -2.96
N GLU A 316 5.07 -47.41 -2.68
CA GLU A 316 6.12 -48.03 -3.50
C GLU A 316 5.62 -48.33 -4.93
N THR A 317 4.36 -48.71 -5.10
CA THR A 317 3.80 -48.96 -6.45
C THR A 317 3.79 -47.69 -7.30
N GLN A 318 3.70 -46.51 -6.67
CA GLN A 318 3.74 -45.22 -7.35
C GLN A 318 5.16 -44.85 -7.78
N ALA A 319 6.20 -45.32 -7.09
CA ALA A 319 7.59 -45.01 -7.40
C ALA A 319 8.20 -45.92 -8.49
N LEU A 320 9.20 -45.38 -9.19
CA LEU A 320 9.97 -46.14 -10.19
C LEU A 320 11.06 -46.99 -9.50
N PRO A 321 11.43 -48.16 -10.08
CA PRO A 321 12.50 -49.00 -9.55
C PRO A 321 13.87 -48.32 -9.53
N GLN A 322 14.12 -47.44 -10.50
CA GLN A 322 15.32 -46.62 -10.62
C GLN A 322 14.88 -45.17 -10.79
N ARG A 323 15.58 -44.25 -10.12
CA ARG A 323 15.31 -42.81 -10.23
C ARG A 323 15.37 -42.34 -11.69
N ASP A 324 14.29 -41.75 -12.16
CA ASP A 324 14.21 -40.99 -13.40
C ASP A 324 13.49 -39.67 -13.11
N THR A 325 14.22 -38.55 -13.23
CA THR A 325 13.70 -37.21 -12.89
C THR A 325 13.49 -36.41 -14.17
N PRO A 326 12.30 -36.48 -14.79
CA PRO A 326 12.01 -35.71 -15.99
C PRO A 326 11.90 -34.21 -15.66
N PRO A 327 12.23 -33.33 -16.62
CA PRO A 327 12.08 -31.90 -16.42
C PRO A 327 10.60 -31.50 -16.32
N LEU A 328 10.33 -30.52 -15.45
CA LEU A 328 8.99 -29.97 -15.21
C LEU A 328 8.99 -28.44 -15.10
N GLU A 329 7.80 -27.84 -15.16
CA GLU A 329 7.58 -26.44 -14.81
C GLU A 329 7.20 -26.32 -13.34
N LEU A 330 7.86 -25.43 -12.60
CA LEU A 330 7.64 -25.23 -11.18
C LEU A 330 7.31 -23.76 -10.89
N ARG A 331 6.25 -23.50 -10.13
CA ARG A 331 5.83 -22.16 -9.76
C ARG A 331 5.50 -22.08 -8.27
N PHE A 332 6.00 -21.04 -7.62
CA PHE A 332 5.66 -20.66 -6.25
C PHE A 332 4.85 -19.37 -6.30
N ASP A 333 3.74 -19.32 -5.56
CA ASP A 333 2.91 -18.13 -5.39
C ASP A 333 2.70 -17.89 -3.89
N TRP A 334 3.01 -16.70 -3.39
CA TRP A 334 2.81 -16.35 -1.97
C TRP A 334 2.33 -14.90 -1.84
N THR A 335 1.97 -14.51 -0.62
CA THR A 335 1.68 -13.11 -0.29
C THR A 335 2.76 -12.59 0.64
N GLU A 336 3.38 -11.47 0.30
CA GLU A 336 4.40 -10.81 1.12
C GLU A 336 3.92 -9.45 1.63
N VAL A 337 4.36 -9.10 2.84
CA VAL A 337 4.15 -7.79 3.47
C VAL A 337 5.42 -6.99 3.27
N SER A 338 5.45 -6.15 2.23
CA SER A 338 6.63 -5.34 1.91
C SER A 338 6.85 -4.25 2.97
N PRO A 339 8.08 -4.05 3.46
CA PRO A 339 8.38 -3.01 4.44
C PRO A 339 8.12 -1.61 3.89
N ALA A 340 7.72 -0.69 4.79
CA ALA A 340 7.53 0.73 4.53
C ALA A 340 6.73 1.00 3.25
N THR A 341 5.68 0.21 3.02
CA THR A 341 4.85 0.31 1.81
C THR A 341 3.48 0.85 2.17
N PHE A 342 3.08 1.99 1.61
CA PHE A 342 1.72 2.51 1.76
C PHE A 342 0.94 2.39 0.46
N SER A 343 -0.31 1.96 0.59
CA SER A 343 -1.28 2.03 -0.50
C SER A 343 -2.29 3.14 -0.25
N LEU A 344 -2.22 4.19 -1.06
CA LEU A 344 -3.22 5.27 -1.06
C LEU A 344 -4.41 4.83 -1.92
N ARG A 345 -5.51 4.53 -1.25
CA ARG A 345 -6.80 4.22 -1.85
C ARG A 345 -7.59 5.51 -2.07
N ILE A 346 -7.88 5.80 -3.33
CA ILE A 346 -8.62 7.00 -3.73
C ILE A 346 -9.90 6.61 -4.46
N PRO A 347 -11.02 7.32 -4.24
CA PRO A 347 -12.26 7.03 -4.93
C PRO A 347 -12.17 7.48 -6.40
N ALA A 348 -12.54 6.60 -7.32
CA ALA A 348 -12.45 6.87 -8.77
C ALA A 348 -13.53 7.85 -9.29
N ASP A 349 -14.54 8.17 -8.47
CA ASP A 349 -15.71 8.98 -8.84
C ASP A 349 -15.46 10.51 -8.77
N HIS A 350 -14.29 10.95 -8.31
CA HIS A 350 -13.99 12.36 -8.13
C HIS A 350 -12.62 12.75 -8.70
N VAL A 351 -12.65 13.60 -9.73
CA VAL A 351 -11.47 14.28 -10.26
C VAL A 351 -11.58 15.79 -9.94
N PRO A 352 -10.54 16.40 -9.34
CA PRO A 352 -10.52 17.83 -9.06
C PRO A 352 -10.75 18.69 -10.31
N PRO A 353 -11.46 19.84 -10.20
CA PRO A 353 -11.81 20.66 -11.36
C PRO A 353 -10.62 21.15 -12.19
N HIS A 354 -9.48 21.43 -11.54
CA HIS A 354 -8.27 21.90 -12.20
C HIS A 354 -7.58 20.85 -13.07
N LEU A 355 -7.99 19.58 -13.00
CA LEU A 355 -7.49 18.46 -13.79
C LEU A 355 -8.46 18.01 -14.89
N LEU A 356 -9.66 18.58 -14.95
CA LEU A 356 -10.67 18.20 -15.95
C LEU A 356 -10.37 18.75 -17.35
N GLU A 357 -9.65 19.87 -17.43
CA GLU A 357 -9.31 20.53 -18.68
C GLU A 357 -7.82 20.39 -18.96
N PRO A 358 -7.41 20.15 -20.21
CA PRO A 358 -6.00 20.14 -20.57
C PRO A 358 -5.40 21.53 -20.34
N ASN A 359 -4.24 21.57 -19.67
CA ASN A 359 -3.42 22.78 -19.66
C ASN A 359 -2.63 22.87 -20.97
N GLU A 360 -2.25 24.08 -21.39
CA GLU A 360 -1.46 24.36 -22.61
C GLU A 360 -0.10 23.62 -22.66
N GLU A 361 0.31 22.99 -21.56
CA GLU A 361 1.56 22.25 -21.39
C GLU A 361 1.29 20.77 -21.04
N GLY A 362 0.84 19.95 -22.00
CA GLY A 362 0.99 18.48 -21.96
C GLY A 362 0.42 17.71 -20.75
N VAL A 363 -0.44 18.33 -19.91
CA VAL A 363 -1.06 17.66 -18.76
C VAL A 363 -2.18 16.76 -19.25
N THR A 364 -2.12 15.48 -18.89
CA THR A 364 -3.18 14.51 -19.21
C THR A 364 -4.44 14.85 -18.41
N PRO A 365 -5.58 15.18 -19.02
CA PRO A 365 -6.78 15.52 -18.28
C PRO A 365 -7.44 14.28 -17.64
N GLY A 366 -8.29 14.51 -16.65
CA GLY A 366 -9.11 13.49 -16.00
C GLY A 366 -8.36 12.67 -14.95
N LEU A 367 -8.82 11.42 -14.77
CA LEU A 367 -8.26 10.49 -13.79
C LEU A 367 -6.76 10.17 -14.02
N PRO A 368 -6.26 10.01 -15.27
CA PRO A 368 -4.83 9.82 -15.49
C PRO A 368 -3.97 10.99 -14.99
N GLY A 369 -4.44 12.23 -15.17
CA GLY A 369 -3.77 13.43 -14.63
C GLY A 369 -3.74 13.46 -13.12
N LEU A 370 -4.85 13.06 -12.48
CA LEU A 370 -4.92 12.93 -11.03
C LEU A 370 -3.94 11.89 -10.49
N VAL A 371 -3.87 10.71 -11.11
CA VAL A 371 -2.91 9.66 -10.74
C VAL A 371 -1.47 10.16 -10.94
N GLN A 372 -1.21 10.89 -12.03
CA GLN A 372 0.11 11.48 -12.29
C GLN A 372 0.50 12.51 -11.21
N GLU A 373 -0.38 13.46 -10.86
CA GLU A 373 -0.11 14.44 -9.82
C GLU A 373 0.02 13.82 -8.43
N LEU A 374 -0.82 12.83 -8.09
CA LEU A 374 -0.71 12.10 -6.83
C LEU A 374 0.58 11.30 -6.78
N THR A 375 1.00 10.67 -7.88
CA THR A 375 2.28 9.97 -7.95
C THR A 375 3.43 10.95 -7.72
N ALA A 376 3.43 12.10 -8.41
CA ALA A 376 4.44 13.14 -8.20
C ALA A 376 4.47 13.67 -6.75
N ALA A 377 3.31 13.77 -6.10
CA ALA A 377 3.23 14.16 -4.69
C ALA A 377 3.73 13.05 -3.74
N LEU A 378 3.44 11.78 -4.04
CA LEU A 378 3.89 10.64 -3.25
C LEU A 378 5.37 10.30 -3.48
N GLU A 379 5.99 10.83 -4.54
CA GLU A 379 7.42 10.72 -4.82
C GLU A 379 8.28 11.36 -3.74
N TYR A 380 7.78 12.43 -3.10
CA TYR A 380 8.40 13.00 -1.91
C TYR A 380 8.51 11.98 -0.76
N GLY A 381 7.52 11.10 -0.62
CA GLY A 381 7.56 9.96 0.30
C GLY A 381 8.57 8.89 -0.13
N ARG A 382 8.67 8.60 -1.44
CA ARG A 382 9.68 7.68 -1.98
C ARG A 382 11.10 8.13 -1.70
N CYS A 383 11.37 9.43 -1.80
CA CYS A 383 12.66 10.01 -1.39
C CYS A 383 12.96 9.82 0.10
N ALA A 384 11.94 9.63 0.95
CA ALA A 384 12.10 9.31 2.37
C ALA A 384 12.23 7.80 2.65
N GLY A 385 12.36 6.96 1.62
CA GLY A 385 12.53 5.51 1.74
C GLY A 385 11.23 4.71 1.81
N VAL A 386 10.09 5.34 1.56
CA VAL A 386 8.77 4.73 1.65
C VAL A 386 8.25 4.34 0.26
N ARG A 387 7.83 3.10 0.07
CA ARG A 387 7.19 2.66 -1.18
C ARG A 387 5.73 3.10 -1.15
N THR A 388 5.32 3.90 -2.14
CA THR A 388 3.95 4.38 -2.24
C THR A 388 3.30 3.82 -3.50
N ARG A 389 2.04 3.39 -3.41
CA ARG A 389 1.23 3.03 -4.58
C ARG A 389 -0.17 3.64 -4.48
N ILE A 390 -0.83 3.78 -5.61
CA ILE A 390 -2.19 4.31 -5.70
C ILE A 390 -3.11 3.15 -6.09
N GLU A 391 -4.14 2.93 -5.30
CA GLU A 391 -5.23 2.01 -5.59
C GLU A 391 -6.50 2.82 -5.87
N LEU A 392 -7.17 2.52 -6.98
CA LEU A 392 -8.47 3.11 -7.26
C LEU A 392 -9.54 2.27 -6.57
N THR A 393 -10.30 2.89 -5.68
CA THR A 393 -11.48 2.27 -5.10
C THR A 393 -12.71 2.78 -5.84
N LEU A 394 -13.58 1.85 -6.21
CA LEU A 394 -14.97 2.22 -6.45
C LEU A 394 -15.55 2.49 -5.06
N PRO A 395 -16.09 3.68 -4.78
CA PRO A 395 -16.78 3.89 -3.52
C PRO A 395 -17.95 2.91 -3.47
N MET A 396 -17.82 1.88 -2.64
CA MET A 396 -19.01 1.13 -2.22
C MET A 396 -19.87 2.15 -1.46
N PRO A 397 -21.15 2.32 -1.81
CA PRO A 397 -22.02 3.21 -1.06
C PRO A 397 -21.96 2.79 0.40
N ALA A 398 -21.84 3.77 1.31
CA ALA A 398 -21.82 3.48 2.73
C ALA A 398 -23.13 2.78 3.10
N GLU A 399 -23.05 1.53 3.55
CA GLU A 399 -24.21 0.84 4.14
C GLU A 399 -24.61 1.60 5.40
N ALA A 400 -25.72 2.32 5.33
CA ALA A 400 -26.33 2.89 6.52
C ALA A 400 -27.17 1.79 7.17
N LEU A 401 -26.56 1.06 8.11
CA LEU A 401 -27.28 0.13 8.98
C LEU A 401 -28.04 0.94 10.03
N VAL A 402 -29.34 1.13 9.82
CA VAL A 402 -30.22 1.73 10.83
C VAL A 402 -30.82 0.59 11.64
N VAL A 403 -30.26 0.35 12.82
CA VAL A 403 -30.83 -0.59 13.79
C VAL A 403 -31.98 0.11 14.50
N ARG A 404 -33.22 -0.35 14.28
CA ARG A 404 -34.38 0.09 15.04
C ARG A 404 -34.83 -1.02 15.97
N GLU A 405 -34.75 -0.79 17.27
CA GLU A 405 -35.37 -1.68 18.26
C GLU A 405 -36.88 -1.41 18.32
N GLY A 406 -37.67 -2.36 17.84
CA GLY A 406 -39.12 -2.38 17.98
C GLY A 406 -39.56 -3.29 19.13
N THR A 407 -40.79 -3.11 19.62
CA THR A 407 -41.35 -3.86 20.77
C THR A 407 -41.48 -5.37 20.58
N LEU A 408 -41.21 -5.91 19.39
CA LEU A 408 -41.31 -7.35 19.06
C LEU A 408 -40.10 -7.90 18.29
N GLY A 409 -39.02 -7.12 18.10
CA GLY A 409 -37.83 -7.59 17.39
C GLY A 409 -36.86 -6.46 16.99
N VAL A 410 -35.64 -6.86 16.64
CA VAL A 410 -34.64 -5.97 16.03
C VAL A 410 -34.91 -5.93 14.53
N VAL A 411 -35.24 -4.75 14.00
CA VAL A 411 -35.35 -4.53 12.56
C VAL A 411 -34.05 -3.90 12.08
N LEU A 412 -33.34 -4.62 11.22
CA LEU A 412 -32.16 -4.13 10.49
C LEU A 412 -32.65 -3.59 9.15
N GLU A 413 -32.74 -2.27 9.03
CA GLU A 413 -32.92 -1.60 7.73
C GLU A 413 -31.52 -1.31 7.18
N ALA A 414 -31.14 -2.00 6.10
CA ALA A 414 -29.98 -1.66 5.29
C ALA A 414 -30.45 -0.80 4.11
N ASP A 415 -30.14 0.49 4.17
CA ASP A 415 -30.54 1.45 3.13
C ASP A 415 -29.36 1.68 2.17
N PHE A 416 -29.52 1.27 0.92
CA PHE A 416 -28.53 1.47 -0.14
C PHE A 416 -28.89 2.75 -0.90
N SER A 417 -28.22 3.87 -0.61
CA SER A 417 -28.48 5.13 -1.30
C SER A 417 -27.88 5.13 -2.72
N GLU A 418 -28.47 4.37 -3.66
CA GLU A 418 -28.27 4.60 -5.09
C GLU A 418 -29.01 5.87 -5.51
N GLN A 419 -28.42 7.03 -5.24
CA GLN A 419 -28.75 8.26 -5.99
C GLN A 419 -27.58 8.59 -6.92
N LEU A 420 -27.36 7.71 -7.89
CA LEU A 420 -26.66 8.09 -9.12
C LEU A 420 -27.63 8.96 -9.92
N ALA A 421 -27.48 10.29 -9.86
CA ALA A 421 -28.13 11.16 -10.82
C ALA A 421 -27.63 10.74 -12.22
N PRO A 422 -28.51 10.27 -13.12
CA PRO A 422 -28.07 9.77 -14.41
C PRO A 422 -27.63 10.95 -15.27
N THR A 423 -26.31 11.07 -15.50
CA THR A 423 -25.77 12.03 -16.48
C THR A 423 -25.50 11.41 -17.85
N ASP A 424 -25.90 10.16 -18.10
CA ASP A 424 -25.82 9.56 -19.43
C ASP A 424 -27.00 8.62 -19.72
N ALA A 425 -27.55 8.73 -20.93
CA ALA A 425 -28.80 8.13 -21.36
C ALA A 425 -28.72 6.62 -21.73
N LEU A 426 -27.68 5.90 -21.29
CA LEU A 426 -27.44 4.52 -21.73
C LEU A 426 -26.88 3.64 -20.61
N THR A 427 -27.64 3.44 -19.52
CA THR A 427 -27.67 2.19 -18.70
C THR A 427 -28.61 2.36 -17.51
N SER A 428 -29.93 2.32 -17.73
CA SER A 428 -30.91 2.20 -16.64
C SER A 428 -31.10 0.73 -16.27
N PHE A 429 -30.29 0.21 -15.35
CA PHE A 429 -30.60 -1.01 -14.62
C PHE A 429 -30.24 -0.80 -13.15
N GLY A 430 -31.14 -0.18 -12.40
CA GLY A 430 -31.14 -0.20 -10.95
C GLY A 430 -32.41 -0.91 -10.50
N SER A 431 -32.31 -2.19 -10.18
CA SER A 431 -33.36 -2.92 -9.46
C SER A 431 -33.18 -2.64 -7.98
N HIS A 432 -34.12 -1.90 -7.40
CA HIS A 432 -34.24 -1.77 -5.95
C HIS A 432 -34.50 -3.16 -5.34
N ILE A 433 -33.55 -3.66 -4.54
CA ILE A 433 -33.70 -4.88 -3.74
C ILE A 433 -33.89 -4.44 -2.28
N GLU A 434 -35.12 -4.49 -1.78
CA GLU A 434 -35.44 -4.34 -0.36
C GLU A 434 -35.32 -5.73 0.29
N LEU A 435 -34.28 -5.96 1.08
CA LEU A 435 -34.11 -7.17 1.88
C LEU A 435 -34.69 -6.92 3.28
N HIS A 436 -35.81 -7.59 3.58
CA HIS A 436 -36.41 -7.60 4.92
C HIS A 436 -36.02 -8.91 5.62
N GLU A 437 -34.94 -8.89 6.41
CA GLU A 437 -34.63 -10.00 7.31
C GLU A 437 -35.20 -9.70 8.70
N GLN A 438 -36.22 -10.46 9.10
CA GLN A 438 -36.71 -10.47 10.49
C GLN A 438 -36.00 -11.59 11.25
N PHE A 439 -35.10 -11.21 12.16
CA PHE A 439 -34.56 -12.15 13.12
C PHE A 439 -35.58 -12.39 14.24
N PRO A 440 -35.85 -13.66 14.62
CA PRO A 440 -36.68 -13.93 15.79
C PRO A 440 -36.02 -13.32 17.04
N ALA A 441 -36.85 -12.78 17.94
CA ALA A 441 -36.36 -12.21 19.20
C ALA A 441 -35.47 -13.26 19.92
N PRO A 442 -34.24 -12.90 20.34
CA PRO A 442 -33.38 -13.82 21.07
C PRO A 442 -34.10 -14.26 22.36
N GLN A 443 -34.36 -15.56 22.49
CA GLN A 443 -35.06 -16.12 23.64
C GLN A 443 -34.18 -16.20 24.91
N GLU A 444 -32.89 -15.91 24.78
CA GLU A 444 -31.93 -15.98 25.88
C GLU A 444 -31.53 -14.57 26.33
N SER A 445 -31.93 -14.20 27.54
CA SER A 445 -31.44 -12.99 28.21
C SER A 445 -30.01 -13.24 28.70
N LEU A 446 -29.03 -12.85 27.90
CA LEU A 446 -27.64 -12.81 28.31
C LEU A 446 -27.40 -11.56 29.18
N THR A 447 -27.49 -11.71 30.50
CA THR A 447 -27.12 -10.66 31.46
C THR A 447 -25.67 -10.83 31.88
N TRP A 448 -24.85 -9.80 31.66
CA TRP A 448 -23.44 -9.78 32.05
C TRP A 448 -23.27 -8.71 33.11
N GLY A 449 -22.83 -9.10 34.32
CA GLY A 449 -22.50 -8.19 35.40
C GLY A 449 -21.00 -8.21 35.66
N GLY A 450 -20.31 -7.09 35.41
CA GLY A 450 -18.89 -6.92 35.74
C GLY A 450 -18.68 -5.64 36.56
N VAL A 451 -18.01 -5.76 37.70
CA VAL A 451 -17.59 -4.60 38.51
C VAL A 451 -16.19 -4.19 38.07
N PHE A 452 -16.04 -2.97 37.56
CA PHE A 452 -14.74 -2.39 37.24
C PHE A 452 -14.16 -1.73 38.50
N ASP A 453 -13.12 -2.32 39.08
CA ASP A 453 -12.27 -1.65 40.07
C ASP A 453 -10.99 -1.17 39.39
N GLY A 454 -10.86 0.16 39.24
CA GLY A 454 -9.85 0.83 38.43
C GLY A 454 -8.47 0.95 39.08
N THR A 455 -8.01 -0.05 39.85
CA THR A 455 -6.79 0.13 40.65
C THR A 455 -5.64 -0.85 40.41
N ARG A 456 -5.74 -1.92 39.59
CA ARG A 456 -4.56 -2.75 39.23
C ARG A 456 -4.63 -3.36 37.83
N PHE A 457 -3.66 -3.02 36.98
CA PHE A 457 -3.31 -3.76 35.76
C PHE A 457 -2.76 -5.14 36.16
N ASP A 458 -3.59 -6.19 36.09
CA ASP A 458 -3.28 -7.49 35.45
C ASP A 458 -4.36 -8.53 35.76
N THR A 459 -4.80 -9.22 34.69
CA THR A 459 -5.69 -10.41 34.66
C THR A 459 -7.19 -10.21 34.94
N SER A 460 -7.94 -9.80 33.92
CA SER A 460 -9.39 -10.09 33.86
C SER A 460 -9.60 -11.57 33.53
N ARG A 461 -9.91 -12.39 34.54
CA ARG A 461 -10.45 -13.75 34.32
C ARG A 461 -11.96 -13.66 34.11
N PHE A 462 -12.42 -14.13 32.96
CA PHE A 462 -13.83 -14.38 32.71
C PHE A 462 -14.20 -15.74 33.33
N GLN A 463 -15.27 -15.77 34.13
CA GLN A 463 -15.97 -17.02 34.44
C GLN A 463 -17.22 -17.11 33.56
N PRO A 464 -17.59 -18.32 33.09
CA PRO A 464 -18.76 -18.54 32.25
C PRO A 464 -20.08 -18.24 32.95
#